data_AF-A0A316EIW1-F1
#
_entry.id   AF-A0A316EIW1-F1
#
_cell.length_a   1.000
_cell.length_b   1.000
_cell.length_c   1.000
_cell.angle_alpha   90.00
_cell.angle_beta   90.00
_cell.angle_gamma   90.00
#
_symmetry.space_group_name_H-M   'P 1'
#
loop_
_entity.id
_entity.type
_entity.pdbx_description
1 polymer ?
#
loop_
_entity_poly.entity_id
_entity_poly.type
_entity_poly.pdbx_seq_one_letter_code
_entity_poly.pdbx_strand_id
1 'polypeptide(L)'
;MLAAAQRLRRSADFAAAIRGGRRAGRGTLVVHLLVDEPAFASTARAGFVVSKAVGNSVVRNRVQRRLRHLIRPLLSELPAGATVVVRALPPAAGATSATLATDLEGALASARRPRRQR
;
A
#
# COMPACT_ATOMS: atom_id res chain seq x y z
N MET A 1 1.03 12.38 -9.93
CA MET A 1 1.11 12.18 -8.47
C MET A 1 -0.27 11.82 -7.92
N LEU A 2 -0.39 11.18 -6.76
CA LEU A 2 -1.69 10.92 -6.11
C LEU A 2 -2.40 12.22 -5.71
N ALA A 3 -3.72 12.29 -5.85
CA ALA A 3 -4.51 13.44 -5.40
C ALA A 3 -4.45 13.58 -3.87
N ALA A 4 -4.70 14.78 -3.34
CA ALA A 4 -4.64 15.02 -1.89
C ALA A 4 -5.59 14.10 -1.11
N ALA A 5 -6.79 13.89 -1.62
CA ALA A 5 -7.82 13.00 -1.04
C ALA A 5 -7.42 11.52 -1.03
N GLN A 6 -6.54 11.08 -1.94
CA GLN A 6 -6.08 9.69 -2.04
C GLN A 6 -4.85 9.39 -1.16
N ARG A 7 -4.33 10.38 -0.42
CA ARG A 7 -3.13 10.22 0.42
C ARG A 7 -3.53 9.95 1.86
N LEU A 8 -3.05 8.85 2.43
CA LEU A 8 -3.14 8.58 3.85
C LEU A 8 -2.10 9.41 4.61
N ARG A 9 -2.53 10.16 5.64
CA ARG A 9 -1.65 11.11 6.37
C ARG A 9 -1.60 10.87 7.88
N ARG A 10 -2.69 10.44 8.50
CA ARG A 10 -2.77 10.32 9.97
C ARG A 10 -2.19 9.00 10.43
N SER A 11 -1.33 9.03 11.44
CA SER A 11 -0.69 7.84 12.03
C SER A 11 -1.70 6.82 12.54
N ALA A 12 -2.83 7.28 13.09
CA ALA A 12 -3.94 6.42 13.52
C ALA A 12 -4.50 5.57 12.38
N ASP A 13 -4.66 6.15 11.18
CA ASP A 13 -5.16 5.42 10.00
C ASP A 13 -4.15 4.36 9.54
N PHE A 14 -2.85 4.66 9.59
CA PHE A 14 -1.80 3.66 9.34
C PHE A 14 -1.89 2.52 10.34
N ALA A 15 -2.03 2.83 11.63
CA ALA A 15 -2.12 1.82 12.69
C ALA A 15 -3.40 0.97 12.56
N ALA A 16 -4.54 1.58 12.20
CA ALA A 16 -5.79 0.88 11.95
C ALA A 16 -5.65 -0.10 10.78
N ALA A 17 -5.14 0.35 9.63
CA ALA A 17 -4.94 -0.50 8.47
C ALA A 17 -3.95 -1.64 8.72
N ILE A 18 -2.87 -1.38 9.47
CA ILE A 18 -1.88 -2.42 9.81
C ILE A 18 -2.47 -3.48 10.75
N ARG A 19 -3.26 -3.08 11.75
CA ARG A 19 -3.83 -3.99 12.77
C ARG A 19 -5.06 -4.75 12.27
N GLY A 20 -6.01 -4.05 11.66
CA GLY A 20 -7.31 -4.60 11.25
C GLY A 20 -7.40 -5.00 9.77
N GLY A 21 -6.46 -4.55 8.93
CA GLY A 21 -6.46 -4.83 7.51
C GLY A 21 -6.03 -6.25 7.15
N ARG A 22 -6.55 -6.74 6.03
CA ARG A 22 -6.06 -7.97 5.39
C ARG A 22 -4.64 -7.75 4.88
N ARG A 23 -3.77 -8.72 5.11
CA ARG A 23 -2.34 -8.64 4.81
C ARG A 23 -1.95 -9.62 3.72
N ALA A 24 -1.14 -9.17 2.77
CA ALA A 24 -0.44 -10.04 1.83
C ALA A 24 0.99 -9.51 1.57
N GLY A 25 1.95 -10.43 1.54
CA GLY A 25 3.36 -10.12 1.28
C GLY A 25 3.82 -10.62 -0.07
N ARG A 26 4.85 -9.96 -0.60
CA ARG A 26 5.69 -10.36 -1.74
C ARG A 26 7.16 -10.05 -1.41
N GLY A 27 8.07 -10.35 -2.33
CA GLY A 27 9.51 -10.21 -2.09
C GLY A 27 9.94 -8.79 -1.72
N THR A 28 9.35 -7.78 -2.35
CA THR A 28 9.74 -6.38 -2.16
C THR A 28 8.84 -5.60 -1.21
N LEU A 29 7.63 -6.08 -0.91
CA LEU A 29 6.65 -5.30 -0.15
C LEU A 29 5.60 -6.14 0.57
N VAL A 30 4.92 -5.50 1.51
CA VAL A 30 3.72 -6.02 2.18
C VAL A 30 2.59 -5.01 2.00
N VAL A 31 1.41 -5.49 1.58
CA VAL A 31 0.19 -4.70 1.50
C VAL A 31 -0.70 -5.03 2.68
N HIS A 32 -1.22 -3.98 3.31
CA HIS A 32 -2.35 -4.05 4.22
C HIS A 32 -3.55 -3.35 3.55
N LEU A 33 -4.68 -4.04 3.47
CA LEU A 33 -5.93 -3.52 2.92
C LEU A 33 -7.00 -3.58 4.01
N LEU A 34 -7.40 -2.41 4.48
CA LEU A 34 -8.58 -2.23 5.32
C LEU A 34 -9.72 -1.72 4.44
N VAL A 35 -10.88 -2.35 4.54
CA VAL A 35 -12.11 -1.90 3.92
C VAL A 35 -13.06 -1.65 5.08
N ASP A 36 -13.26 -0.38 5.41
CA ASP A 36 -14.24 0.00 6.43
C ASP A 36 -15.65 -0.06 5.80
N GLU A 37 -16.67 -0.33 6.62
CA GLU A 37 -18.06 0.01 6.29
C GLU A 37 -18.11 1.50 5.88
N PRO A 38 -18.93 1.90 4.89
CA PRO A 38 -18.85 3.21 4.25
C PRO A 38 -19.18 4.35 5.24
N ALA A 39 -18.19 4.78 6.00
CA ALA A 39 -18.25 5.94 6.88
C ALA A 39 -17.52 7.10 6.20
N PHE A 40 -18.27 7.97 5.53
CA PHE A 40 -17.90 9.32 5.07
C PHE A 40 -16.69 9.48 4.10
N ALA A 41 -15.89 8.44 3.85
CA ALA A 41 -14.74 8.50 2.97
C ALA A 41 -15.12 8.18 1.51
N SER A 42 -15.21 9.23 0.68
CA SER A 42 -15.64 9.13 -0.72
C SER A 42 -14.61 8.52 -1.68
N THR A 43 -13.38 8.24 -1.24
CA THR A 43 -12.32 7.71 -2.13
C THR A 43 -11.34 6.81 -1.38
N ALA A 44 -10.81 5.79 -2.08
CA ALA A 44 -9.74 4.95 -1.58
C ALA A 44 -8.44 5.74 -1.34
N ARG A 45 -7.73 5.41 -0.26
CA ARG A 45 -6.52 6.10 0.20
C ARG A 45 -5.32 5.16 0.24
N ALA A 46 -4.14 5.68 -0.04
CA ALA A 46 -2.88 4.95 0.06
C ALA A 46 -1.87 5.63 0.99
N GLY A 47 -1.24 4.83 1.85
CA GLY A 47 -0.10 5.18 2.68
C GLY A 47 1.12 4.33 2.36
N PHE A 48 2.31 4.87 2.59
CA PHE A 48 3.58 4.18 2.32
C PHE A 48 4.49 4.22 3.54
N VAL A 49 4.98 3.07 3.96
CA VAL A 49 5.97 2.93 5.03
C VAL A 49 7.26 2.42 4.40
N VAL A 50 8.29 3.27 4.39
CA VAL A 50 9.61 2.93 3.85
C VAL A 50 10.65 3.19 4.93
N SER A 51 11.07 2.12 5.61
CA SER A 51 11.95 2.19 6.78
C SER A 51 13.43 2.46 6.40
N LYS A 52 14.27 2.74 7.40
CA LYS A 52 15.72 2.90 7.23
C LYS A 52 16.40 1.65 6.65
N ALA A 53 15.83 0.46 6.88
CA ALA A 53 16.37 -0.80 6.35
C ALA A 53 16.31 -0.91 4.81
N VAL A 54 15.49 -0.09 4.15
CA VAL A 54 15.44 -0.01 2.67
C VAL A 54 16.62 0.81 2.12
N GLY A 55 17.24 1.67 2.93
CA GLY A 55 18.41 2.44 2.54
C GLY A 55 18.34 3.90 2.98
N ASN A 56 19.23 4.71 2.42
CA ASN A 56 19.29 6.15 2.70
C ASN A 56 18.05 6.89 2.19
N SER A 57 17.94 8.18 2.52
CA SER A 57 16.78 9.02 2.17
C SER A 57 16.51 9.06 0.66
N VAL A 58 17.55 9.04 -0.18
CA VAL A 58 17.42 9.09 -1.65
C VAL A 58 16.77 7.79 -2.16
N VAL A 59 17.27 6.64 -1.72
CA VAL A 59 16.73 5.33 -2.08
C VAL A 59 15.29 5.21 -1.59
N ARG A 60 15.03 5.57 -0.34
CA ARG A 60 13.67 5.52 0.25
C ARG A 60 12.68 6.40 -0.50
N ASN A 61 13.06 7.64 -0.82
CA ASN A 61 12.20 8.58 -1.55
C ASN A 61 11.96 8.11 -3.00
N ARG A 62 12.96 7.50 -3.64
CA ARG A 62 12.81 6.89 -4.97
C ARG A 62 11.81 5.74 -4.94
N VAL A 63 11.93 4.81 -3.99
CA VAL A 63 10.99 3.70 -3.80
C VAL A 63 9.57 4.23 -3.54
N GLN A 64 9.42 5.16 -2.60
CA GLN A 64 8.12 5.75 -2.28
C GLN A 64 7.48 6.47 -3.48
N ARG A 65 8.28 7.15 -4.31
CA ARG A 65 7.79 7.81 -5.53
C ARG A 65 7.32 6.79 -6.58
N ARG A 66 8.06 5.70 -6.78
CA ARG A 66 7.67 4.60 -7.68
C ARG A 66 6.37 3.95 -7.21
N LEU A 67 6.28 3.57 -5.94
CA LEU A 67 5.07 2.97 -5.37
C LEU A 67 3.85 3.90 -5.45
N ARG A 68 4.03 5.21 -5.27
CA ARG A 68 2.97 6.21 -5.47
C ARG A 68 2.44 6.25 -6.90
N HIS A 69 3.30 6.05 -7.89
CA HIS A 69 2.90 6.00 -9.28
C HIS A 69 2.12 4.71 -9.58
N LEU A 70 2.65 3.57 -9.12
CA LEU A 70 2.09 2.25 -9.37
C LEU A 70 0.73 2.02 -8.71
N ILE A 71 0.51 2.50 -7.47
CA ILE A 71 -0.79 2.29 -6.80
C ILE A 71 -1.93 3.12 -7.42
N ARG A 72 -1.62 4.22 -8.13
CA ARG A 72 -2.62 5.18 -8.58
C ARG A 72 -3.77 4.54 -9.39
N PRO A 73 -3.52 3.74 -10.45
CA PRO A 73 -4.59 3.06 -11.18
C PRO A 73 -5.32 2.01 -10.33
N LEU A 74 -4.62 1.38 -9.38
CA LEU A 74 -5.19 0.33 -8.54
C LEU A 74 -6.17 0.88 -7.49
N LEU A 75 -6.05 2.15 -7.10
CA LEU A 75 -6.97 2.78 -6.15
C LEU A 75 -8.37 3.00 -6.73
N SER A 76 -8.49 3.26 -8.04
CA SER A 76 -9.81 3.44 -8.68
C SER A 76 -10.62 2.15 -8.75
N GLU A 77 -9.98 1.00 -8.60
CA GLU A 77 -10.63 -0.31 -8.59
C GLU A 77 -11.03 -0.78 -7.18
N LEU A 78 -10.73 0.02 -6.14
CA LEU A 78 -11.08 -0.31 -4.77
C LEU A 78 -12.40 0.36 -4.37
N PRO A 79 -13.17 -0.26 -3.46
CA PRO A 79 -14.36 0.39 -2.93
C PRO A 79 -14.01 1.71 -2.25
N ALA A 80 -14.96 2.63 -2.24
CA ALA A 80 -14.87 3.86 -1.45
C ALA A 80 -14.56 3.52 0.02
N GLY A 81 -13.79 4.38 0.68
CA GLY A 81 -13.34 4.14 2.06
C GLY A 81 -12.20 3.14 2.23
N ALA A 82 -11.80 2.39 1.19
CA ALA A 82 -10.66 1.48 1.29
C ALA A 82 -9.36 2.22 1.67
N THR A 83 -8.62 1.64 2.61
CA THR A 83 -7.32 2.14 3.05
C THR A 83 -6.24 1.10 2.74
N VAL A 84 -5.30 1.47 1.88
CA VAL A 84 -4.15 0.65 1.49
C VAL A 84 -2.90 1.19 2.17
N VAL A 85 -2.18 0.34 2.89
CA VAL A 85 -0.83 0.66 3.39
C VAL A 85 0.17 -0.29 2.76
N VAL A 86 1.14 0.28 2.03
CA VAL A 86 2.25 -0.46 1.42
C VAL A 86 3.49 -0.27 2.27
N ARG A 87 4.01 -1.37 2.83
CA ARG A 87 5.28 -1.42 3.53
C ARG A 87 6.36 -1.93 2.58
N ALA A 88 7.35 -1.11 2.28
CA ALA A 88 8.50 -1.54 1.50
C ALA A 88 9.46 -2.38 2.37
N LEU A 89 9.92 -3.49 1.82
CA LEU A 89 10.94 -4.36 2.42
C LEU A 89 12.33 -4.01 1.86
N PRO A 90 13.43 -4.42 2.52
CA PRO A 90 14.79 -4.12 2.05
C PRO A 90 15.04 -4.43 0.55
N PRO A 91 14.53 -5.53 -0.03
CA PRO A 91 14.71 -5.83 -1.47
C PRO A 91 14.13 -4.76 -2.42
N ALA A 92 13.20 -3.92 -1.97
CA ALA A 92 12.65 -2.83 -2.79
C ALA A 92 13.71 -1.79 -3.21
N ALA A 93 14.84 -1.71 -2.49
CA ALA A 93 15.92 -0.77 -2.76
C ALA A 93 16.52 -0.95 -4.16
N GLY A 94 16.75 -2.21 -4.56
CA GLY A 94 17.33 -2.59 -5.85
C GLY A 94 16.30 -3.02 -6.89
N ALA A 95 15.04 -3.18 -6.52
CA ALA A 95 14.00 -3.66 -7.42
C ALA A 95 13.73 -2.71 -8.59
N THR A 96 13.48 -3.32 -9.76
CA THR A 96 13.01 -2.59 -10.94
C THR A 96 11.57 -2.11 -10.73
N SER A 97 11.14 -1.12 -11.50
CA SER A 97 9.74 -0.68 -11.46
C SER A 97 8.76 -1.81 -11.84
N ALA A 98 9.15 -2.69 -12.77
CA ALA A 98 8.35 -3.84 -13.17
C ALA A 98 8.18 -4.84 -12.02
N THR A 99 9.27 -5.18 -11.31
CA THR A 99 9.21 -6.06 -10.14
C THR A 99 8.32 -5.48 -9.04
N LEU A 100 8.45 -4.17 -8.76
CA LEU A 100 7.59 -3.50 -7.78
C LEU A 100 6.11 -3.50 -8.21
N ALA A 101 5.82 -3.39 -9.51
CA ALA A 101 4.47 -3.43 -10.03
C ALA A 101 3.84 -4.82 -9.85
N THR A 102 4.53 -5.87 -10.30
CA THR A 102 4.09 -7.27 -10.15
C THR A 102 3.86 -7.64 -8.68
N ASP A 103 4.80 -7.26 -7.80
CA ASP A 103 4.65 -7.51 -6.37
C ASP A 103 3.46 -6.74 -5.78
N LEU A 104 3.26 -5.48 -6.18
CA LEU A 104 2.17 -4.66 -5.68
C LEU A 104 0.80 -5.21 -6.11
N GLU A 105 0.65 -5.50 -7.41
CA GLU A 105 -0.58 -6.05 -7.98
C GLU A 105 -0.92 -7.40 -7.36
N GLY A 106 0.06 -8.31 -7.29
CA GLY A 106 -0.11 -9.62 -6.67
C GLY A 106 -0.50 -9.52 -5.20
N ALA A 107 0.23 -8.71 -4.42
CA ALA A 107 -0.10 -8.52 -3.00
C ALA A 107 -1.49 -7.92 -2.81
N LEU A 108 -1.86 -6.90 -3.59
CA LEU A 108 -3.17 -6.27 -3.49
C LEU A 108 -4.29 -7.25 -3.87
N ALA A 109 -4.13 -8.00 -4.96
CA ALA A 109 -5.09 -9.02 -5.39
C ALA A 109 -5.28 -10.10 -4.31
N SER A 110 -4.21 -10.55 -3.67
CA SER A 110 -4.29 -11.48 -2.54
C SER A 110 -4.99 -10.87 -1.33
N ALA A 111 -4.69 -9.61 -0.97
CA ALA A 111 -5.31 -8.94 0.17
C ALA A 111 -6.80 -8.64 -0.04
N ARG A 112 -7.25 -8.50 -1.29
CA ARG A 112 -8.68 -8.35 -1.66
C ARG A 112 -9.50 -9.62 -1.47
N ARG A 113 -8.87 -10.80 -1.45
CA ARG A 113 -9.60 -12.05 -1.18
C ARG A 113 -10.00 -12.10 0.30
N PRO A 114 -11.23 -12.55 0.63
CA PRO A 114 -11.61 -12.74 2.03
C PRO A 114 -10.66 -13.74 2.68
N ARG A 115 -10.34 -13.55 3.97
CA ARG A 115 -9.61 -14.56 4.74
C ARG A 115 -10.43 -15.84 4.67
N ARG A 116 -9.89 -16.90 4.07
CA ARG A 116 -10.42 -18.25 4.31
C ARG A 116 -10.26 -18.49 5.81
N GLN A 117 -11.39 -18.48 6.54
CA GLN A 117 -11.42 -19.00 7.89
C GLN A 117 -10.99 -20.46 7.80
N ARG A 118 -9.92 -20.80 8.51
CA ARG A 118 -9.56 -22.17 8.83
C ARG A 118 -10.09 -22.45 10.22
#